data_AF-A0A7C8KJ74-F1
#
_entry.id   AF-A0A7C8KJ74-F1
#
_cell.length_a   1.000
_cell.length_b   1.000
_cell.length_c   1.000
_cell.angle_alpha   90.00
_cell.angle_beta   90.00
_cell.angle_gamma   90.00
#
_symmetry.space_group_name_H-M   'P 1'
#
loop_
_entity.id
_entity.type
_entity.pdbx_description
1 polymer ?
#
loop_
_entity_poly.entity_id
_entity_poly.type
_entity_poly.pdbx_seq_one_letter_code
_entity_poly.pdbx_strand_id
1 'polypeptide(L)'
;MLAKLSSFGFIPQGRPRIRDRFAPPSYVAYLVFMMLILALVIQYLFALADGHGHGPHGDDEVETGPVNVALVEFTASGHIGKFVQEWPEKTGLSEYPSSFTRGIEPKNIHSHNDYWQKVPFYQGLSVGAVSTEADVWAHDGDLLVGHEKTALDAKRTFRSLYIDPIVDVLEKQNPVTEYVNNTRCGPFDENCFQTLYLWVDLKTGAKETWPLVDAQLAPLRERNWLTRWTGKVIIPGPVTVIGTGSSNWEVLIANKTRPRDYFVDAPLLEIGTKSEQMHTDGKTPLYDSASSPFATSSLITAVGPIKGELSEKQFKKIEGLVKAAKERGILTRFWETPNWPTRRRHNIWRQLLDVPVGLLNVDDLEDAAYGDW
;
A
#
# COMPACT_ATOMS: atom_id res chain seq x y z
N MET A 1 8.25 -33.50 -59.12
CA MET A 1 7.49 -34.63 -59.68
C MET A 1 6.84 -35.37 -58.51
N LEU A 2 5.55 -35.12 -58.25
CA LEU A 2 4.41 -36.01 -58.60
C LEU A 2 4.48 -37.34 -57.82
N ALA A 3 3.73 -37.49 -56.72
CA ALA A 3 2.33 -37.99 -56.65
C ALA A 3 2.23 -39.49 -57.07
N LYS A 4 1.51 -40.41 -56.43
CA LYS A 4 0.26 -40.35 -55.64
C LYS A 4 -0.14 -41.78 -55.20
N LEU A 5 -1.01 -41.88 -54.17
CA LEU A 5 -2.05 -42.91 -53.87
C LEU A 5 -1.63 -44.17 -53.08
N SER A 6 -2.45 -44.78 -52.20
CA SER A 6 -3.70 -44.45 -51.47
C SER A 6 -4.13 -45.70 -50.68
N SER A 7 -4.70 -45.57 -49.48
CA SER A 7 -5.76 -46.48 -49.01
C SER A 7 -6.58 -45.88 -47.86
N PHE A 8 -7.89 -45.78 -48.14
CA PHE A 8 -9.10 -45.70 -47.29
C PHE A 8 -8.96 -46.27 -45.86
N GLY A 9 -9.64 -45.81 -44.79
CA GLY A 9 -10.84 -44.98 -44.64
C GLY A 9 -11.88 -45.76 -43.83
N PHE A 10 -12.24 -45.33 -42.61
CA PHE A 10 -13.57 -45.58 -41.99
C PHE A 10 -13.87 -44.58 -40.86
N ILE A 11 -15.08 -44.03 -40.92
CA ILE A 11 -15.71 -43.04 -40.02
C ILE A 11 -16.53 -43.78 -38.95
N PRO A 12 -16.72 -43.20 -37.76
CA PRO A 12 -18.06 -43.24 -37.16
C PRO A 12 -18.60 -41.84 -36.82
N GLN A 13 -19.87 -41.67 -37.17
CA GLN A 13 -20.67 -40.47 -37.01
C GLN A 13 -21.11 -40.21 -35.55
N GLY A 14 -21.01 -38.95 -35.13
CA GLY A 14 -22.08 -38.14 -34.53
C GLY A 14 -22.76 -38.56 -33.23
N ARG A 15 -22.56 -37.78 -32.16
CA ARG A 15 -23.63 -37.26 -31.29
C ARG A 15 -23.34 -35.80 -30.85
N PRO A 16 -24.36 -34.96 -30.60
CA PRO A 16 -24.26 -33.50 -30.64
C PRO A 16 -23.73 -32.88 -29.34
N ARG A 17 -23.03 -31.74 -29.48
CA ARG A 17 -22.59 -30.89 -28.37
C ARG A 17 -23.79 -30.18 -27.75
N ILE A 18 -23.97 -30.28 -26.44
CA ILE A 18 -24.85 -29.42 -25.67
C ILE A 18 -24.15 -28.05 -25.56
N ARG A 19 -24.38 -27.20 -26.55
CA ARG A 19 -24.22 -25.75 -26.48
C ARG A 19 -25.40 -25.19 -27.25
N ASP A 20 -26.50 -24.99 -26.54
CA ASP A 20 -27.62 -24.09 -26.89
C ASP A 20 -28.64 -24.14 -25.75
N ARG A 21 -28.31 -23.49 -24.63
CA ARG A 21 -29.28 -22.87 -23.72
C ARG A 21 -28.64 -21.59 -23.20
N PHE A 22 -29.40 -20.50 -23.23
CA PHE A 22 -29.03 -19.11 -22.95
C PHE A 22 -28.38 -18.36 -24.12
N ALA A 23 -29.22 -17.97 -25.10
CA ALA A 23 -28.96 -16.74 -25.83
C ALA A 23 -29.10 -15.57 -24.85
N PRO A 24 -28.12 -14.65 -24.75
CA PRO A 24 -28.28 -13.45 -23.93
C PRO A 24 -29.39 -12.57 -24.53
N PRO A 25 -30.15 -11.81 -23.71
CA PRO A 25 -31.14 -10.87 -24.21
C PRO A 25 -30.48 -9.92 -25.21
N SER A 26 -31.18 -9.62 -26.32
CA SER A 26 -30.72 -8.61 -27.28
C SER A 26 -30.34 -7.31 -26.54
N TYR A 27 -29.34 -6.59 -27.03
CA TYR A 27 -28.85 -5.33 -26.44
C TYR A 27 -29.99 -4.32 -26.15
N VAL A 28 -31.06 -4.38 -26.96
CA VAL A 28 -32.30 -3.61 -26.78
C VAL A 28 -33.06 -3.99 -25.49
N ALA A 29 -33.14 -5.27 -25.15
CA ALA A 29 -33.78 -5.72 -23.91
C ALA A 29 -32.98 -5.31 -22.66
N TYR A 30 -31.64 -5.30 -22.74
CA TYR A 30 -30.78 -4.80 -21.67
C TYR A 30 -30.96 -3.30 -21.43
N LEU A 31 -31.05 -2.50 -22.51
CA LEU A 31 -31.29 -1.06 -22.43
C LEU A 31 -32.69 -0.73 -21.87
N VAL A 32 -33.73 -1.46 -22.29
CA VAL A 32 -35.09 -1.28 -21.75
C VAL A 32 -35.15 -1.62 -20.26
N PHE A 33 -34.45 -2.67 -19.83
CA PHE A 33 -34.35 -3.05 -18.42
C PHE A 33 -33.62 -1.99 -17.58
N MET A 34 -32.49 -1.46 -18.08
CA MET A 34 -31.76 -0.36 -17.43
C MET A 34 -32.59 0.93 -17.33
N MET A 35 -33.37 1.27 -18.36
CA MET A 35 -34.25 2.44 -18.34
C MET A 35 -35.41 2.29 -17.33
N LEU A 36 -35.96 1.09 -17.17
CA LEU A 36 -37.00 0.82 -16.17
C LEU A 36 -36.45 0.92 -14.73
N ILE A 37 -35.23 0.45 -14.48
CA ILE A 37 -34.56 0.60 -13.18
C ILE A 37 -34.32 2.09 -12.89
N LEU A 38 -33.82 2.86 -13.86
CA LEU A 38 -33.58 4.29 -13.68
C LEU A 38 -34.88 5.05 -13.40
N ALA A 39 -35.98 4.71 -14.09
CA ALA A 39 -37.29 5.31 -13.84
C ALA A 39 -37.82 5.01 -12.43
N LEU A 40 -37.62 3.79 -11.93
CA LEU A 40 -38.00 3.40 -10.56
C LEU A 40 -37.15 4.11 -9.50
N VAL A 41 -35.84 4.27 -9.74
CA VAL A 41 -34.95 5.02 -8.84
C VAL A 41 -35.33 6.50 -8.80
N ILE A 42 -35.64 7.11 -9.95
CA ILE A 42 -36.10 8.50 -10.01
C ILE A 42 -37.43 8.67 -9.27
N GLN A 43 -38.40 7.76 -9.45
CA GLN A 43 -39.67 7.81 -8.73
C GLN A 43 -39.49 7.64 -7.21
N TYR A 44 -38.56 6.79 -6.77
CA TYR A 44 -38.23 6.61 -5.35
C TYR A 44 -37.56 7.85 -4.74
N LEU A 45 -36.66 8.51 -5.49
CA LEU A 45 -36.01 9.75 -5.04
C LEU A 45 -36.98 10.94 -4.94
N PHE A 46 -37.97 11.03 -5.83
CA PHE A 46 -39.04 12.03 -5.69
C PHE A 46 -39.96 11.75 -4.51
N ALA A 47 -40.26 10.47 -4.21
CA ALA A 47 -41.07 10.11 -3.05
C ALA A 47 -40.39 10.41 -1.69
N LEU A 48 -39.06 10.44 -1.65
CA LEU A 48 -38.30 10.84 -0.45
C LEU A 48 -38.18 12.36 -0.26
N ALA A 49 -38.35 13.14 -1.34
CA ALA A 49 -38.25 14.62 -1.28
C ALA A 49 -39.53 15.30 -0.76
N ASP A 50 -40.69 14.63 -0.82
CA ASP A 50 -41.99 15.19 -0.43
C ASP A 50 -42.44 14.81 1.01
N GLY A 51 -41.59 14.12 1.77
CA GLY A 51 -41.87 13.63 3.13
C GLY A 51 -41.41 14.57 4.27
N HIS A 52 -42.05 15.74 4.39
CA HIS A 52 -42.22 16.55 5.61
C HIS A 52 -41.02 17.03 6.46
N GLY A 53 -40.95 18.36 6.64
CA GLY A 53 -40.26 19.04 7.74
C GLY A 53 -41.17 19.39 8.92
N HIS A 54 -40.56 19.53 10.11
CA HIS A 54 -40.69 20.60 11.12
C HIS A 54 -40.07 20.15 12.46
N GLY A 55 -39.18 20.97 13.04
CA GLY A 55 -38.65 20.82 14.41
C GLY A 55 -39.66 21.24 15.50
N PRO A 56 -39.36 21.03 16.80
CA PRO A 56 -38.54 22.02 17.52
C PRO A 56 -37.61 21.49 18.64
N HIS A 57 -36.78 22.43 19.12
CA HIS A 57 -35.91 22.52 20.31
C HIS A 57 -36.07 21.53 21.48
N GLY A 58 -34.91 21.15 22.05
CA GLY A 58 -34.72 20.69 23.42
C GLY A 58 -33.24 20.43 23.69
N ASP A 59 -32.65 21.19 24.61
CA ASP A 59 -31.30 21.01 25.15
C ASP A 59 -31.19 19.66 25.86
N ASP A 60 -30.09 18.92 25.70
CA ASP A 60 -29.60 17.93 26.68
C ASP A 60 -28.14 17.51 26.41
N GLU A 61 -27.50 17.12 27.49
CA GLU A 61 -26.07 17.04 27.78
C GLU A 61 -25.23 16.13 26.86
N VAL A 62 -24.01 16.56 26.54
CA VAL A 62 -23.02 15.77 25.77
C VAL A 62 -22.33 14.78 26.70
N GLU A 63 -22.82 13.56 26.73
CA GLU A 63 -22.10 12.41 27.28
C GLU A 63 -21.20 11.81 26.18
N THR A 64 -19.88 11.88 26.36
CA THR A 64 -18.90 11.36 25.41
C THR A 64 -18.83 9.83 25.48
N GLY A 65 -19.67 9.15 24.69
CA GLY A 65 -19.57 7.72 24.37
C GLY A 65 -18.54 7.44 23.26
N PRO A 66 -18.07 6.18 23.11
CA PRO A 66 -16.99 5.84 22.20
C PRO A 66 -17.40 6.07 20.73
N VAL A 67 -16.44 6.59 19.96
CA VAL A 67 -16.58 6.87 18.52
C VAL A 67 -16.89 5.57 17.79
N ASN A 68 -18.17 5.38 17.42
CA ASN A 68 -18.57 4.33 16.49
C ASN A 68 -17.98 4.66 15.12
N VAL A 69 -16.90 3.98 14.76
CA VAL A 69 -16.47 3.87 13.37
C VAL A 69 -17.61 3.15 12.65
N ALA A 70 -18.31 3.86 11.77
CA ALA A 70 -19.43 3.31 11.02
C ALA A 70 -18.92 2.17 10.12
N LEU A 71 -19.05 0.94 10.60
CA LEU A 71 -19.24 -0.22 9.72
C LEU A 71 -20.43 0.14 8.85
N VAL A 72 -20.23 0.20 7.53
CA VAL A 72 -21.34 0.31 6.58
C VAL A 72 -22.29 -0.86 6.89
N GLU A 73 -23.42 -0.59 7.53
CA GLU A 73 -24.40 -1.62 7.83
C GLU A 73 -24.85 -2.22 6.50
N PHE A 74 -24.60 -3.52 6.33
CA PHE A 74 -25.11 -4.25 5.19
C PHE A 74 -26.63 -4.24 5.24
N THR A 75 -27.24 -3.41 4.40
CA THR A 75 -28.69 -3.22 4.34
C THR A 75 -29.31 -4.29 3.44
N ALA A 76 -29.51 -5.48 4.00
CA ALA A 76 -30.37 -6.49 3.39
C ALA A 76 -31.77 -6.45 3.99
N SER A 77 -32.79 -6.65 3.14
CA SER A 77 -34.19 -6.58 3.54
C SER A 77 -34.82 -7.96 3.70
N GLY A 78 -35.93 -8.00 4.44
CA GLY A 78 -36.71 -9.23 4.65
C GLY A 78 -35.97 -10.29 5.48
N HIS A 79 -36.40 -11.55 5.33
CA HIS A 79 -35.86 -12.66 6.13
C HIS A 79 -34.39 -12.95 5.84
N ILE A 80 -33.91 -12.68 4.62
CA ILE A 80 -32.50 -12.85 4.25
C ILE A 80 -31.63 -11.84 4.99
N GLY A 81 -32.06 -10.57 5.10
CA GLY A 81 -31.30 -9.57 5.84
C GLY A 81 -31.12 -9.92 7.31
N LYS A 82 -32.20 -10.37 7.96
CA LYS A 82 -32.13 -10.88 9.33
C LYS A 82 -31.17 -12.07 9.46
N PHE A 83 -31.22 -13.02 8.51
CA PHE A 83 -30.31 -14.16 8.50
C PHE A 83 -28.84 -13.75 8.37
N VAL A 84 -28.53 -12.77 7.50
CA VAL A 84 -27.15 -12.28 7.32
C VAL A 84 -26.62 -11.63 8.61
N GLN A 85 -27.45 -10.82 9.30
CA GLN A 85 -27.07 -10.18 10.56
C GLN A 85 -26.83 -11.21 11.69
N GLU A 86 -27.65 -12.26 11.76
CA GLU A 86 -27.55 -13.29 12.80
C GLU A 86 -26.48 -14.37 12.51
N TRP A 87 -26.00 -14.49 11.27
CA TRP A 87 -25.08 -15.55 10.85
C TRP A 87 -23.78 -15.62 11.68
N PRO A 88 -23.07 -14.51 11.97
CA PRO A 88 -21.82 -14.56 12.74
C PRO A 88 -22.02 -15.19 14.13
N GLU A 89 -23.02 -14.73 14.86
CA GLU A 89 -23.32 -15.20 16.23
C GLU A 89 -23.84 -16.64 16.25
N LYS A 90 -24.67 -17.01 15.25
CA LYS A 90 -25.28 -18.34 15.19
C LYS A 90 -24.32 -19.44 14.77
N THR A 91 -23.36 -19.12 13.90
CA THR A 91 -22.54 -20.14 13.23
C THR A 91 -21.08 -20.06 13.62
N GLY A 92 -20.57 -18.87 13.98
CA GLY A 92 -19.14 -18.62 14.12
C GLY A 92 -18.37 -18.73 12.80
N LEU A 93 -19.05 -18.84 11.65
CA LEU A 93 -18.43 -19.06 10.33
C LEU A 93 -18.16 -17.77 9.55
N SER A 94 -18.16 -16.63 10.23
CA SER A 94 -17.87 -15.33 9.61
C SER A 94 -16.38 -15.05 9.49
N GLU A 95 -15.53 -15.77 10.22
CA GLU A 95 -14.07 -15.63 10.17
C GLU A 95 -13.45 -16.88 9.53
N TYR A 96 -12.30 -16.70 8.88
CA TYR A 96 -11.46 -17.79 8.41
C TYR A 96 -10.02 -17.55 8.90
N PRO A 97 -9.13 -18.56 8.89
CA PRO A 97 -7.86 -18.48 9.59
C PRO A 97 -6.99 -17.24 9.29
N SER A 98 -7.04 -16.68 8.08
CA SER A 98 -6.31 -15.47 7.67
C SER A 98 -7.16 -14.18 7.62
N SER A 99 -8.42 -14.19 8.08
CA SER A 99 -9.35 -13.07 7.85
C SER A 99 -9.07 -11.77 8.62
N PHE A 100 -7.94 -11.67 9.34
CA PHE A 100 -7.61 -10.51 10.17
C PHE A 100 -7.57 -9.19 9.38
N THR A 101 -7.08 -9.21 8.14
CA THR A 101 -7.03 -8.03 7.24
C THR A 101 -8.00 -8.12 6.07
N ARG A 102 -9.03 -8.98 6.17
CA ARG A 102 -10.06 -9.13 5.13
C ARG A 102 -10.74 -7.79 4.84
N GLY A 103 -10.98 -7.51 3.56
CA GLY A 103 -11.64 -6.28 3.10
C GLY A 103 -10.73 -5.06 3.07
N ILE A 104 -9.43 -5.22 3.35
CA ILE A 104 -8.45 -4.15 3.23
C ILE A 104 -7.75 -4.27 1.87
N GLU A 105 -8.16 -3.41 0.95
CA GLU A 105 -7.54 -3.32 -0.38
C GLU A 105 -6.20 -2.57 -0.30
N PRO A 106 -5.08 -3.16 -0.74
CA PRO A 106 -3.79 -2.48 -0.74
C PRO A 106 -3.76 -1.34 -1.76
N LYS A 107 -3.25 -0.20 -1.34
CA LYS A 107 -3.12 1.05 -2.10
C LYS A 107 -1.67 1.50 -2.05
N ASN A 108 -1.18 2.05 -3.16
CA ASN A 108 0.18 2.60 -3.30
C ASN A 108 0.34 3.93 -2.53
N ILE A 109 0.04 3.89 -1.25
CA ILE A 109 0.08 4.99 -0.30
C ILE A 109 1.21 4.70 0.69
N HIS A 110 1.96 5.75 0.99
CA HIS A 110 2.93 5.79 2.05
C HIS A 110 2.39 6.61 3.22
N SER A 111 2.15 5.93 4.35
CA SER A 111 1.81 6.52 5.64
C SER A 111 3.01 7.28 6.18
N HIS A 112 3.09 8.55 5.82
CA HIS A 112 4.18 9.43 6.25
C HIS A 112 4.00 9.78 7.72
N ASN A 113 5.11 9.84 8.46
CA ASN A 113 5.10 10.04 9.91
C ASN A 113 4.14 9.08 10.63
N ASP A 114 4.09 7.82 10.24
CA ASP A 114 3.10 6.85 10.74
C ASP A 114 3.08 6.74 12.27
N TYR A 115 4.22 6.99 12.93
CA TYR A 115 4.31 7.01 14.40
C TYR A 115 3.50 8.15 15.05
N TRP A 116 3.04 9.15 14.30
CA TRP A 116 2.09 10.17 14.78
C TRP A 116 0.63 9.71 14.78
N GLN A 117 0.34 8.59 14.12
CA GLN A 117 -0.98 7.99 14.16
C GLN A 117 -1.31 7.54 15.60
N LYS A 118 -2.60 7.56 15.97
CA LYS A 118 -3.10 7.09 17.27
C LYS A 118 -2.75 5.62 17.51
N VAL A 119 -2.81 4.82 16.45
CA VAL A 119 -2.39 3.41 16.47
C VAL A 119 -1.35 3.22 15.36
N PRO A 120 -0.05 3.45 15.65
CA PRO A 120 1.02 3.25 14.69
C PRO A 120 0.97 1.85 14.07
N PHE A 121 1.42 1.76 12.83
CA PHE A 121 1.32 0.64 11.88
C PHE A 121 -0.12 0.27 11.49
N TYR A 122 -1.02 0.13 12.46
CA TYR A 122 -2.39 -0.35 12.22
C TYR A 122 -3.28 0.64 11.48
N GLN A 123 -3.15 1.95 11.70
CA GLN A 123 -3.97 2.94 10.97
C GLN A 123 -3.58 3.04 9.49
N GLY A 124 -2.28 2.99 9.17
CA GLY A 124 -1.84 2.88 7.78
C GLY A 124 -2.34 1.59 7.14
N LEU A 125 -2.15 0.46 7.83
CA LEU A 125 -2.61 -0.84 7.36
C LEU A 125 -4.13 -0.86 7.12
N SER A 126 -4.94 -0.33 8.05
CA SER A 126 -6.41 -0.40 7.99
C SER A 126 -7.03 0.34 6.81
N VAL A 127 -6.32 1.32 6.24
CA VAL A 127 -6.78 2.05 5.05
C VAL A 127 -6.22 1.51 3.73
N GLY A 128 -5.36 0.48 3.81
CA GLY A 128 -4.70 -0.13 2.66
C GLY A 128 -3.30 0.38 2.38
N ALA A 129 -2.69 1.22 3.20
CA ALA A 129 -1.36 1.77 2.90
C ALA A 129 -0.30 0.65 2.88
N VAL A 130 0.30 0.40 1.72
CA VAL A 130 1.34 -0.63 1.56
C VAL A 130 2.70 -0.20 2.08
N SER A 131 2.81 1.00 2.66
CA SER A 131 4.07 1.56 3.11
C SER A 131 3.91 2.43 4.37
N THR A 132 4.87 2.31 5.29
CA THR A 132 4.89 3.01 6.58
C THR A 132 6.30 3.47 6.92
N GLU A 133 6.43 4.54 7.72
CA GLU A 133 7.72 5.13 8.10
C GLU A 133 7.92 5.22 9.63
N ALA A 134 9.11 4.84 10.08
CA ALA A 134 9.55 4.96 11.46
C ALA A 134 10.75 5.92 11.58
N ASP A 135 10.56 7.04 12.28
CA ASP A 135 11.65 7.95 12.67
C ASP A 135 12.38 7.39 13.89
N VAL A 136 13.57 6.80 13.70
CA VAL A 136 14.30 6.10 14.76
C VAL A 136 15.52 6.87 15.27
N TRP A 137 15.69 6.83 16.59
CA TRP A 137 16.83 7.39 17.32
C TRP A 137 17.54 6.28 18.08
N ALA A 138 18.86 6.15 17.90
CA ALA A 138 19.68 5.32 18.77
C ALA A 138 19.83 5.99 20.14
N HIS A 139 19.38 5.30 21.19
CA HIS A 139 19.46 5.81 22.56
C HIS A 139 19.65 4.64 23.54
N ASP A 140 20.70 4.70 24.36
CA ASP A 140 21.03 3.70 25.39
C ASP A 140 20.98 2.23 24.93
N GLY A 141 21.39 1.98 23.67
CA GLY A 141 21.42 0.63 23.08
C GLY A 141 20.08 0.12 22.55
N ASP A 142 19.03 0.94 22.55
CA ASP A 142 17.75 0.66 21.90
C ASP A 142 17.42 1.70 20.81
N LEU A 143 16.31 1.50 20.12
CA LEU A 143 15.77 2.39 19.09
C LEU A 143 14.44 2.97 19.57
N LEU A 144 14.46 4.26 19.91
CA LEU A 144 13.25 5.02 20.24
C LEU A 144 12.67 5.66 18.98
N VAL A 145 11.35 5.86 18.95
CA VAL A 145 10.65 6.39 17.78
C VAL A 145 10.06 7.77 18.05
N GLY A 146 10.34 8.73 17.17
CA GLY A 146 9.73 10.06 17.20
C GLY A 146 10.41 11.03 16.25
N HIS A 147 9.68 12.07 15.81
CA HIS A 147 10.21 13.07 14.89
C HIS A 147 11.32 13.93 15.51
N GLU A 148 11.10 14.31 16.77
CA GLU A 148 12.01 15.13 17.55
C GLU A 148 12.33 14.44 18.89
N LYS A 149 13.47 14.81 19.49
CA LYS A 149 13.92 14.24 20.78
C LYS A 149 12.89 14.41 21.91
N THR A 150 12.09 15.46 21.86
CA THR A 150 11.03 15.77 22.85
C THR A 150 9.87 14.78 22.81
N ALA A 151 9.69 14.07 21.69
CA ALA A 151 8.63 13.06 21.51
C ALA A 151 9.09 11.65 21.89
N LEU A 152 10.36 11.46 22.29
CA LEU A 152 10.89 10.15 22.65
C LEU A 152 10.36 9.70 24.00
N ASP A 153 9.93 8.44 24.05
CA ASP A 153 9.45 7.78 25.25
C ASP A 153 10.00 6.35 25.27
N ALA A 154 10.45 5.89 26.44
CA ALA A 154 11.07 4.56 26.60
C ALA A 154 10.13 3.39 26.23
N LYS A 155 8.80 3.61 26.18
CA LYS A 155 7.81 2.62 25.75
C LYS A 155 7.56 2.64 24.24
N ARG A 156 7.94 3.73 23.56
CA ARG A 156 7.75 3.94 22.12
C ARG A 156 9.02 3.57 21.37
N THR A 157 9.24 2.27 21.20
CA THR A 157 10.42 1.71 20.55
C THR A 157 10.11 1.24 19.14
N PHE A 158 11.16 1.06 18.32
CA PHE A 158 11.01 0.51 16.97
C PHE A 158 10.37 -0.89 17.00
N ARG A 159 10.68 -1.69 18.02
CA ARG A 159 10.02 -2.98 18.26
C ARG A 159 8.54 -2.83 18.60
N SER A 160 8.22 -2.04 19.62
CA SER A 160 6.84 -1.97 20.15
C SER A 160 5.86 -1.34 19.18
N LEU A 161 6.32 -0.41 18.32
CA LEU A 161 5.46 0.27 17.35
C LEU A 161 5.44 -0.39 15.96
N TYR A 162 6.48 -1.13 15.56
CA TYR A 162 6.58 -1.66 14.20
C TYR A 162 6.93 -3.14 14.13
N ILE A 163 8.08 -3.59 14.65
CA ILE A 163 8.53 -4.97 14.43
C ILE A 163 7.55 -5.99 15.03
N ASP A 164 7.15 -5.80 16.29
CA ASP A 164 6.27 -6.75 16.96
C ASP A 164 4.85 -6.73 16.34
N PRO A 165 4.24 -5.56 16.05
CA PRO A 165 2.98 -5.51 15.30
C PRO A 165 3.03 -6.13 13.91
N ILE A 166 4.11 -5.91 13.13
CA ILE A 166 4.26 -6.51 11.80
C ILE A 166 4.36 -8.03 11.91
N VAL A 167 5.12 -8.55 12.88
CA VAL A 167 5.22 -10.00 13.12
C VAL A 167 3.84 -10.57 13.46
N ASP A 168 3.10 -9.96 14.38
CA ASP A 168 1.77 -10.42 14.80
C ASP A 168 0.78 -10.46 13.62
N VAL A 169 0.76 -9.42 12.77
CA VAL A 169 -0.08 -9.40 11.57
C VAL A 169 0.33 -10.51 10.60
N LEU A 170 1.62 -10.69 10.34
CA LEU A 170 2.08 -11.72 9.41
C LEU A 170 1.86 -13.14 9.95
N GLU A 171 1.93 -13.37 11.25
CA GLU A 171 1.57 -14.66 11.87
C GLU A 171 0.08 -14.95 11.69
N LYS A 172 -0.79 -13.95 11.88
CA LYS A 172 -2.24 -14.07 11.61
C LYS A 172 -2.55 -14.28 10.13
N GLN A 173 -1.78 -13.68 9.22
CA GLN A 173 -1.91 -13.87 7.78
C GLN A 173 -1.34 -15.20 7.28
N ASN A 174 -0.51 -15.87 8.08
CA ASN A 174 0.14 -17.12 7.71
C ASN A 174 -0.11 -18.24 8.73
N PRO A 175 -1.38 -18.63 8.96
CA PRO A 175 -1.72 -19.63 9.97
C PRO A 175 -1.25 -21.02 9.54
N VAL A 176 -0.77 -21.79 10.52
CA VAL A 176 -0.54 -23.22 10.35
C VAL A 176 -1.87 -23.95 10.54
N THR A 177 -2.32 -24.64 9.50
CA THR A 177 -3.56 -25.41 9.49
C THR A 177 -3.29 -26.84 9.04
N GLU A 178 -4.29 -27.73 9.14
CA GLU A 178 -4.18 -29.08 8.56
C GLU A 178 -4.06 -29.08 7.02
N TYR A 179 -4.48 -27.99 6.37
CA TYR A 179 -4.50 -27.85 4.91
C TYR A 179 -3.23 -27.20 4.35
N VAL A 180 -2.62 -26.30 5.12
CA VAL A 180 -1.42 -25.56 4.71
C VAL A 180 -0.57 -25.19 5.91
N ASN A 181 0.75 -25.31 5.78
CA ASN A 181 1.71 -25.05 6.86
C ASN A 181 2.93 -24.20 6.42
N ASN A 182 2.88 -23.61 5.22
CA ASN A 182 4.01 -22.91 4.63
C ASN A 182 3.61 -21.71 3.75
N THR A 183 2.52 -21.02 4.09
CA THR A 183 2.15 -19.77 3.41
C THR A 183 3.18 -18.68 3.68
N ARG A 184 3.28 -17.73 2.73
CA ARG A 184 4.18 -16.58 2.82
C ARG A 184 3.50 -15.33 2.28
N CYS A 185 2.27 -15.10 2.75
CA CYS A 185 1.50 -13.93 2.42
C CYS A 185 2.03 -12.69 3.12
N GLY A 186 1.93 -11.56 2.41
CA GLY A 186 2.05 -10.21 2.96
C GLY A 186 0.94 -9.87 3.94
N PRO A 187 0.85 -8.63 4.43
CA PRO A 187 -0.10 -8.26 5.46
C PRO A 187 -1.55 -8.10 4.95
N PHE A 188 -1.79 -8.17 3.65
CA PHE A 188 -3.11 -7.97 3.03
C PHE A 188 -3.71 -9.29 2.56
N ASP A 189 -4.82 -9.70 3.15
CA ASP A 189 -5.53 -10.91 2.76
C ASP A 189 -6.07 -10.83 1.30
N GLU A 190 -6.49 -9.64 0.86
CA GLU A 190 -6.93 -9.38 -0.52
C GLU A 190 -5.80 -9.53 -1.57
N ASN A 191 -4.54 -9.43 -1.13
CA ASN A 191 -3.37 -9.66 -2.00
C ASN A 191 -2.18 -10.22 -1.23
N CYS A 192 -2.14 -11.55 -1.16
CA CYS A 192 -1.07 -12.33 -0.52
C CYS A 192 0.35 -11.95 -0.98
N PHE A 193 0.56 -11.41 -2.19
CA PHE A 193 1.91 -11.08 -2.69
C PHE A 193 2.31 -9.62 -2.49
N GLN A 194 1.43 -8.78 -1.93
CA GLN A 194 1.75 -7.39 -1.64
C GLN A 194 2.75 -7.29 -0.49
N THR A 195 3.94 -6.73 -0.77
CA THR A 195 4.91 -6.41 0.29
C THR A 195 4.45 -5.18 1.07
N LEU A 196 4.76 -5.15 2.36
CA LEU A 196 4.85 -3.93 3.15
C LEU A 196 6.20 -3.27 2.90
N TYR A 197 6.24 -1.98 2.58
CA TYR A 197 7.47 -1.19 2.58
C TYR A 197 7.65 -0.51 3.93
N LEU A 198 8.58 -1.02 4.74
CA LEU A 198 8.95 -0.43 6.03
C LEU A 198 10.14 0.51 5.84
N TRP A 199 9.88 1.81 5.97
CA TRP A 199 10.90 2.84 5.89
C TRP A 199 11.44 3.13 7.29
N VAL A 200 12.76 3.11 7.43
CA VAL A 200 13.45 3.38 8.69
C VAL A 200 14.28 4.64 8.52
N ASP A 201 13.73 5.77 8.95
CA ASP A 201 14.38 7.08 8.89
C ASP A 201 15.31 7.24 10.10
N LEU A 202 16.63 7.27 9.83
CA LEU A 202 17.64 7.39 10.87
C LEU A 202 17.81 8.87 11.28
N LYS A 203 17.35 9.23 12.47
CA LYS A 203 17.51 10.59 13.04
C LYS A 203 18.83 10.79 13.79
N THR A 204 19.48 9.70 14.18
CA THR A 204 20.89 9.65 14.58
C THR A 204 21.74 9.09 13.44
N GLY A 205 23.07 9.20 13.51
CA GLY A 205 23.96 8.80 12.42
C GLY A 205 23.85 7.30 12.08
N ALA A 206 24.08 6.98 10.80
CA ALA A 206 23.90 5.63 10.31
C ALA A 206 24.83 4.60 10.96
N LYS A 207 26.06 4.98 11.34
CA LYS A 207 27.06 4.04 11.90
C LYS A 207 26.66 3.50 13.26
N GLU A 208 26.06 4.34 14.10
CA GLU A 208 25.57 3.97 15.43
C GLU A 208 24.17 3.37 15.39
N THR A 209 23.30 3.84 14.48
CA THR A 209 21.88 3.47 14.48
C THR A 209 21.62 2.19 13.70
N TRP A 210 22.25 2.02 12.53
CA TRP A 210 21.93 0.90 11.64
C TRP A 210 22.22 -0.48 12.24
N PRO A 211 23.30 -0.72 13.01
CA PRO A 211 23.50 -2.01 13.65
C PRO A 211 22.36 -2.41 14.59
N LEU A 212 21.74 -1.45 15.29
CA LEU A 212 20.58 -1.71 16.13
C LEU A 212 19.35 -2.05 15.28
N VAL A 213 19.15 -1.35 14.16
CA VAL A 213 18.06 -1.64 13.22
C VAL A 213 18.22 -3.06 12.67
N ASP A 214 19.39 -3.39 12.12
CA ASP A 214 19.70 -4.72 11.55
C ASP A 214 19.45 -5.85 12.58
N ALA A 215 19.84 -5.64 13.83
CA ALA A 215 19.59 -6.58 14.92
C ALA A 215 18.09 -6.74 15.22
N GLN A 216 17.32 -5.66 15.28
CA GLN A 216 15.89 -5.70 15.58
C GLN A 216 15.05 -6.27 14.43
N LEU A 217 15.58 -6.39 13.20
CA LEU A 217 14.93 -7.10 12.10
C LEU A 217 14.97 -8.64 12.23
N ALA A 218 15.68 -9.19 13.22
CA ALA A 218 15.84 -10.64 13.40
C ALA A 218 14.52 -11.45 13.39
N PRO A 219 13.43 -11.04 14.07
CA PRO A 219 12.19 -11.82 14.08
C PRO A 219 11.59 -12.04 12.68
N LEU A 220 11.66 -11.03 11.81
CA LEU A 220 11.21 -11.11 10.41
C LEU A 220 12.18 -11.93 9.56
N ARG A 221 13.48 -11.76 9.78
CA ARG A 221 14.54 -12.45 9.06
C ARG A 221 14.52 -13.95 9.29
N GLU A 222 14.38 -14.38 10.54
CA GLU A 222 14.35 -15.79 10.95
C GLU A 222 13.15 -16.54 10.33
N ARG A 223 12.05 -15.82 10.07
CA ARG A 223 10.85 -16.33 9.38
C ARG A 223 10.94 -16.24 7.86
N ASN A 224 12.07 -15.79 7.30
CA ASN A 224 12.26 -15.49 5.88
C ASN A 224 11.22 -14.51 5.32
N TRP A 225 10.76 -13.53 6.10
CA TRP A 225 9.74 -12.57 5.69
C TRP A 225 10.28 -11.30 5.06
N LEU A 226 11.60 -11.10 5.10
CA LEU A 226 12.23 -9.95 4.46
C LEU A 226 12.50 -10.20 2.97
N THR A 227 12.29 -9.17 2.15
CA THR A 227 12.80 -9.11 0.77
C THR A 227 14.33 -9.08 0.82
N ARG A 228 14.97 -9.99 0.09
CA ARG A 228 16.40 -10.27 0.21
C ARG A 228 17.12 -10.19 -1.12
N TRP A 229 18.24 -9.48 -1.16
CA TRP A 229 19.21 -9.60 -2.23
C TRP A 229 20.24 -10.69 -1.92
N THR A 230 20.42 -11.62 -2.83
CA THR A 230 21.25 -12.83 -2.65
C THR A 230 22.72 -12.68 -3.05
N GLY A 231 23.11 -11.53 -3.60
CA GLY A 231 24.36 -11.39 -4.35
C GLY A 231 24.14 -11.29 -5.87
N LYS A 232 22.98 -11.79 -6.33
CA LYS A 232 22.68 -11.91 -7.77
C LYS A 232 21.25 -11.49 -8.10
N VAL A 233 20.29 -11.94 -7.29
CA VAL A 233 18.86 -11.70 -7.51
C VAL A 233 18.19 -11.20 -6.24
N ILE A 234 17.12 -10.43 -6.41
CA ILE A 234 16.18 -10.08 -5.34
C ILE A 234 15.14 -11.20 -5.23
N ILE A 235 14.93 -11.68 -4.01
CA ILE A 235 13.86 -12.58 -3.63
C ILE A 235 12.83 -11.74 -2.84
N PRO A 236 11.62 -11.51 -3.39
CA PRO A 236 10.56 -10.78 -2.67
C PRO A 236 10.19 -11.47 -1.36
N GLY A 237 9.82 -10.67 -0.36
CA GLY A 237 9.24 -11.13 0.90
C GLY A 237 8.05 -10.26 1.30
N PRO A 238 7.26 -10.72 2.29
CA PRO A 238 6.19 -9.95 2.92
C PRO A 238 6.58 -8.53 3.33
N VAL A 239 7.84 -8.28 3.70
CA VAL A 239 8.34 -6.97 4.13
C VAL A 239 9.60 -6.58 3.37
N THR A 240 9.63 -5.37 2.83
CA THR A 240 10.80 -4.76 2.20
C THR A 240 11.25 -3.59 3.06
N VAL A 241 12.44 -3.70 3.66
CA VAL A 241 12.98 -2.67 4.57
C VAL A 241 13.88 -1.70 3.81
N ILE A 242 13.64 -0.40 3.97
CA ILE A 242 14.37 0.67 3.29
C ILE A 242 14.89 1.65 4.34
N GLY A 243 16.21 1.81 4.44
CA GLY A 243 16.81 2.87 5.26
C GLY A 243 16.71 4.23 4.56
N THR A 244 16.32 5.27 5.30
CA THR A 244 16.29 6.67 4.84
C THR A 244 16.81 7.62 5.94
N GLY A 245 16.62 8.93 5.81
CA GLY A 245 17.17 9.92 6.74
C GLY A 245 18.69 10.03 6.65
N SER A 246 19.40 9.85 7.77
CA SER A 246 20.88 9.87 7.78
C SER A 246 21.53 8.61 7.18
N SER A 247 20.72 7.62 6.78
CA SER A 247 21.20 6.41 6.11
C SER A 247 21.97 6.75 4.83
N ASN A 248 22.89 5.87 4.44
CA ASN A 248 23.66 6.04 3.21
C ASN A 248 24.15 4.70 2.67
N TRP A 249 24.47 4.71 1.38
CA TRP A 249 24.95 3.52 0.68
C TRP A 249 26.19 2.90 1.32
N GLU A 250 27.12 3.72 1.85
CA GLU A 250 28.36 3.23 2.46
C GLU A 250 28.11 2.36 3.70
N VAL A 251 27.23 2.79 4.60
CA VAL A 251 26.96 2.03 5.84
C VAL A 251 26.09 0.80 5.57
N LEU A 252 25.06 0.97 4.73
CA LEU A 252 24.05 -0.07 4.50
C LEU A 252 24.52 -1.10 3.47
N ILE A 253 25.15 -0.66 2.38
CA ILE A 253 25.38 -1.48 1.19
C ILE A 253 26.87 -1.80 0.98
N ALA A 254 27.78 -0.84 1.21
CA ALA A 254 29.20 -1.07 0.95
C ALA A 254 29.79 -2.18 1.81
N ASN A 255 30.77 -2.88 1.23
CA ASN A 255 31.53 -3.94 1.88
C ASN A 255 30.66 -5.08 2.47
N LYS A 256 29.38 -5.16 2.10
CA LYS A 256 28.51 -6.30 2.42
C LYS A 256 28.75 -7.39 1.39
N THR A 257 29.57 -8.36 1.76
CA THR A 257 29.88 -9.53 0.93
C THR A 257 28.83 -10.64 1.05
N ARG A 258 27.81 -10.46 1.89
CA ARG A 258 26.74 -11.43 2.18
C ARG A 258 25.41 -10.98 1.60
N PRO A 259 24.46 -11.90 1.41
CA PRO A 259 23.08 -11.53 1.14
C PRO A 259 22.56 -10.56 2.21
N ARG A 260 21.80 -9.55 1.79
CA ARG A 260 21.17 -8.53 2.64
C ARG A 260 19.67 -8.59 2.49
N ASP A 261 18.95 -8.17 3.51
CA ASP A 261 17.49 -8.19 3.58
C ASP A 261 16.90 -6.81 3.90
N TYR A 262 17.61 -5.79 3.42
CA TYR A 262 17.30 -4.38 3.52
C TYR A 262 17.94 -3.63 2.35
N PHE A 263 17.45 -2.43 2.13
CA PHE A 263 17.80 -1.55 1.02
C PHE A 263 18.02 -0.12 1.53
N VAL A 264 18.52 0.76 0.67
CA VAL A 264 18.71 2.18 0.99
C VAL A 264 17.91 3.06 0.04
N ASP A 265 17.34 4.14 0.56
CA ASP A 265 16.70 5.17 -0.26
C ASP A 265 17.75 5.92 -1.10
N ALA A 266 17.47 6.09 -2.38
CA ALA A 266 18.36 6.81 -3.28
C ALA A 266 17.96 8.30 -3.43
N PRO A 267 18.93 9.22 -3.59
CA PRO A 267 18.64 10.64 -3.76
C PRO A 267 18.09 10.92 -5.17
N LEU A 268 16.76 11.05 -5.32
CA LEU A 268 16.10 11.14 -6.63
C LEU A 268 16.61 12.30 -7.52
N LEU A 269 16.99 13.42 -6.92
CA LEU A 269 17.51 14.59 -7.67
C LEU A 269 18.90 14.37 -8.27
N GLU A 270 19.64 13.38 -7.78
CA GLU A 270 20.98 13.06 -8.29
C GLU A 270 20.92 12.01 -9.39
N ILE A 271 19.87 11.19 -9.47
CA ILE A 271 19.77 10.08 -10.41
C ILE A 271 19.95 10.54 -11.87
N GLY A 272 20.96 10.00 -12.55
CA GLY A 272 21.28 10.32 -13.95
C GLY A 272 21.87 11.71 -14.18
N THR A 273 22.30 12.39 -13.12
CA THR A 273 22.93 13.72 -13.19
C THR A 273 24.45 13.63 -13.01
N LYS A 274 25.15 14.76 -13.18
CA LYS A 274 26.61 14.84 -12.93
C LYS A 274 26.98 14.73 -11.45
N SER A 275 26.06 14.99 -10.53
CA SER A 275 26.29 14.86 -9.09
C SER A 275 26.03 13.44 -8.58
N GLU A 276 25.58 12.54 -9.46
CA GLU A 276 25.34 11.15 -9.10
C GLU A 276 26.60 10.47 -8.57
N GLN A 277 26.45 9.79 -7.44
CA GLN A 277 27.52 9.02 -6.83
C GLN A 277 27.77 7.74 -7.63
N MET A 278 29.05 7.48 -7.89
CA MET A 278 29.54 6.35 -8.68
C MET A 278 30.34 5.39 -7.81
N HIS A 279 30.39 4.13 -8.22
CA HIS A 279 31.37 3.16 -7.74
C HIS A 279 32.81 3.62 -8.03
N THR A 280 33.78 2.90 -7.46
CA THR A 280 35.22 3.20 -7.60
C THR A 280 35.72 3.16 -9.04
N ASP A 281 34.96 2.58 -9.98
CA ASP A 281 35.25 2.59 -11.41
C ASP A 281 34.93 3.93 -12.10
N GLY A 282 34.22 4.84 -11.42
CA GLY A 282 33.77 6.12 -11.94
C GLY A 282 32.74 6.03 -13.06
N LYS A 283 32.12 4.87 -13.27
CA LYS A 283 31.23 4.58 -14.41
C LYS A 283 29.90 3.99 -13.99
N THR A 284 29.89 3.20 -12.93
CA THR A 284 28.69 2.49 -12.48
C THR A 284 28.03 3.31 -11.35
N PRO A 285 26.76 3.74 -11.50
CA PRO A 285 26.04 4.42 -10.41
C PRO A 285 25.91 3.53 -9.17
N LEU A 286 26.01 4.11 -7.97
CA LEU A 286 25.84 3.36 -6.72
C LEU A 286 24.40 2.83 -6.53
N TYR A 287 23.43 3.58 -7.05
CA TYR A 287 22.01 3.35 -6.83
C TYR A 287 21.38 2.70 -8.06
N ASP A 288 20.86 1.49 -7.85
CA ASP A 288 20.12 0.69 -8.83
C ASP A 288 18.97 -0.04 -8.13
N SER A 289 18.16 -0.79 -8.88
CA SER A 289 17.07 -1.59 -8.31
C SER A 289 17.53 -2.66 -7.31
N ALA A 290 18.81 -3.05 -7.29
CA ALA A 290 19.35 -4.01 -6.33
C ALA A 290 19.66 -3.34 -4.99
N SER A 291 20.22 -2.13 -4.96
CA SER A 291 20.53 -1.40 -3.72
C SER A 291 19.36 -0.56 -3.22
N SER A 292 18.54 -0.04 -4.13
CA SER A 292 17.55 1.01 -3.89
C SER A 292 16.27 0.77 -4.70
N PRO A 293 15.26 0.10 -4.13
CA PRO A 293 13.97 -0.08 -4.80
C PRO A 293 13.24 1.25 -5.01
N PHE A 294 13.59 2.28 -4.22
CA PHE A 294 13.05 3.62 -4.32
C PHE A 294 14.14 4.68 -4.38
N ALA A 295 13.80 5.81 -5.02
CA ALA A 295 14.49 7.07 -4.90
C ALA A 295 13.48 8.17 -4.51
N THR A 296 13.81 8.98 -3.51
CA THR A 296 12.90 10.03 -3.01
C THR A 296 13.47 11.43 -3.04
N SER A 297 12.58 12.43 -3.00
CA SER A 297 12.94 13.84 -2.84
C SER A 297 11.77 14.67 -2.31
N SER A 298 12.08 15.80 -1.69
CA SER A 298 11.10 16.86 -1.40
C SER A 298 10.54 17.40 -2.72
N LEU A 299 9.21 17.44 -2.82
CA LEU A 299 8.51 17.99 -3.97
C LEU A 299 8.89 19.45 -4.19
N ILE A 300 8.90 20.26 -3.13
CA ILE A 300 9.20 21.68 -3.19
C ILE A 300 10.66 21.92 -3.59
N THR A 301 11.59 21.10 -3.10
CA THR A 301 12.99 21.16 -3.54
C THR A 301 13.11 20.78 -5.01
N ALA A 302 12.36 19.77 -5.46
CA ALA A 302 12.36 19.34 -6.84
C ALA A 302 11.81 20.41 -7.79
N VAL A 303 10.69 21.06 -7.48
CA VAL A 303 9.97 21.90 -8.46
C VAL A 303 9.83 23.38 -8.08
N GLY A 304 10.30 23.78 -6.91
CA GLY A 304 10.08 25.10 -6.34
C GLY A 304 8.67 25.29 -5.76
N PRO A 305 8.31 26.52 -5.36
CA PRO A 305 7.01 26.82 -4.75
C PRO A 305 5.81 26.49 -5.65
N ILE A 306 4.71 26.04 -5.03
CA ILE A 306 3.48 25.64 -5.70
C ILE A 306 2.33 26.53 -5.20
N LYS A 307 1.72 27.33 -6.10
CA LYS A 307 0.62 28.25 -5.72
C LYS A 307 -0.77 27.58 -5.69
N GLY A 308 -0.98 26.48 -6.43
CA GLY A 308 -2.25 25.76 -6.45
C GLY A 308 -2.15 24.34 -7.02
N GLU A 309 -1.52 24.20 -8.18
CA GLU A 309 -1.21 22.92 -8.81
C GLU A 309 0.19 23.02 -9.44
N LEU A 310 0.75 21.89 -9.87
CA LEU A 310 1.99 21.90 -10.65
C LEU A 310 1.73 22.59 -11.98
N SER A 311 2.50 23.64 -12.28
CA SER A 311 2.55 24.19 -13.63
C SER A 311 3.12 23.15 -14.61
N GLU A 312 2.85 23.31 -15.91
CA GLU A 312 3.37 22.41 -16.94
C GLU A 312 4.88 22.19 -16.84
N LYS A 313 5.64 23.26 -16.56
CA LYS A 313 7.10 23.17 -16.37
C LYS A 313 7.49 22.33 -15.15
N GLN A 314 6.73 22.46 -14.06
CA GLN A 314 6.97 21.69 -12.83
C GLN A 314 6.60 20.22 -13.04
N PHE A 315 5.44 19.96 -13.66
CA PHE A 315 4.99 18.62 -14.02
C PHE A 315 5.99 17.90 -14.93
N LYS A 316 6.45 18.55 -16.01
CA LYS A 316 7.52 18.04 -16.90
C LYS A 316 8.81 17.69 -16.15
N LYS A 317 9.15 18.45 -15.11
CA LYS A 317 10.33 18.17 -14.27
C LYS A 317 10.11 16.89 -13.45
N ILE A 318 8.92 16.70 -12.88
CA ILE A 318 8.55 15.45 -12.19
C ILE A 318 8.62 14.27 -13.16
N GLU A 319 8.02 14.37 -14.34
CA GLU A 319 8.08 13.33 -15.38
C GLU A 319 9.53 12.94 -15.71
N GLY A 320 10.41 13.93 -15.86
CA GLY A 320 11.83 13.70 -16.13
C GLY A 320 12.54 12.94 -15.02
N LEU A 321 12.30 13.30 -13.75
CA LEU A 321 12.86 12.61 -12.58
C LEU A 321 12.36 11.17 -12.48
N VAL A 322 11.04 10.98 -12.60
CA VAL A 322 10.43 9.64 -12.55
C VAL A 322 10.93 8.76 -13.68
N LYS A 323 11.06 9.32 -14.90
CA LYS A 323 11.61 8.60 -16.05
C LYS A 323 13.06 8.15 -15.80
N ALA A 324 13.92 9.04 -15.29
CA ALA A 324 15.32 8.71 -15.03
C ALA A 324 15.49 7.59 -14.00
N ALA A 325 14.68 7.58 -12.95
CA ALA A 325 14.65 6.50 -11.96
C ALA A 325 14.09 5.19 -12.57
N LYS A 326 12.99 5.28 -13.32
CA LYS A 326 12.33 4.12 -13.95
C LYS A 326 13.24 3.40 -14.94
N GLU A 327 14.08 4.11 -15.68
CA GLU A 327 15.09 3.52 -16.59
C GLU A 327 16.07 2.58 -15.86
N ARG A 328 16.13 2.65 -14.53
CA ARG A 328 16.98 1.79 -13.67
C ARG A 328 16.19 0.77 -12.84
N GLY A 329 14.88 0.70 -13.07
CA GLY A 329 13.97 -0.12 -12.26
C GLY A 329 13.76 0.42 -10.84
N ILE A 330 13.99 1.71 -10.61
CA ILE A 330 13.80 2.37 -9.32
C ILE A 330 12.44 3.08 -9.31
N LEU A 331 11.65 2.83 -8.26
CA LEU A 331 10.38 3.51 -8.02
C LEU A 331 10.62 4.88 -7.38
N THR A 332 9.64 5.78 -7.44
CA THR A 332 9.80 7.14 -6.88
C THR A 332 8.72 7.50 -5.86
N ARG A 333 9.09 8.35 -4.89
CA ARG A 333 8.17 9.00 -3.94
C ARG A 333 8.59 10.46 -3.77
N PHE A 334 7.63 11.37 -3.74
CA PHE A 334 7.87 12.77 -3.40
C PHE A 334 7.25 13.09 -2.04
N TRP A 335 8.06 13.54 -1.09
CA TRP A 335 7.60 14.01 0.22
C TRP A 335 7.45 15.54 0.23
N GLU A 336 7.03 16.13 1.35
CA GLU A 336 6.74 17.58 1.43
C GLU A 336 5.61 18.02 0.46
N THR A 337 4.65 17.13 0.21
CA THR A 337 3.41 17.50 -0.50
C THR A 337 2.58 18.46 0.37
N PRO A 338 1.85 19.43 -0.21
CA PRO A 338 1.09 20.39 0.58
C PRO A 338 -0.04 19.71 1.35
N ASN A 339 -0.15 19.99 2.66
CA ASN A 339 -1.26 19.52 3.48
C ASN A 339 -2.48 20.45 3.44
N TRP A 340 -2.24 21.77 3.42
CA TRP A 340 -3.28 22.78 3.33
C TRP A 340 -2.94 23.76 2.18
N PRO A 341 -3.93 24.23 1.40
CA PRO A 341 -5.35 23.88 1.47
C PRO A 341 -5.64 22.52 0.84
N THR A 342 -6.71 21.85 1.30
CA THR A 342 -7.15 20.53 0.79
C THR A 342 -7.26 20.51 -0.74
N ARG A 343 -7.82 21.56 -1.36
CA ARG A 343 -7.87 21.68 -2.83
C ARG A 343 -6.49 21.63 -3.48
N ARG A 344 -5.48 22.28 -2.89
CA ARG A 344 -4.10 22.24 -3.41
C ARG A 344 -3.50 20.85 -3.22
N ARG A 345 -3.69 20.24 -2.04
CA ARG A 345 -3.27 18.86 -1.74
C ARG A 345 -3.80 17.89 -2.78
N HIS A 346 -5.12 17.89 -3.00
CA HIS A 346 -5.80 17.04 -3.98
C HIS A 346 -5.29 17.27 -5.40
N ASN A 347 -5.13 18.52 -5.84
CA ASN A 347 -4.57 18.80 -7.17
C ASN A 347 -3.19 18.18 -7.34
N ILE A 348 -2.32 18.28 -6.31
CA ILE A 348 -0.98 17.68 -6.35
C ILE A 348 -1.05 16.16 -6.34
N TRP A 349 -1.90 15.56 -5.51
CA TRP A 349 -2.06 14.11 -5.48
C TRP A 349 -2.52 13.55 -6.84
N ARG A 350 -3.52 14.17 -7.49
CA ARG A 350 -3.96 13.77 -8.85
C ARG A 350 -2.82 13.83 -9.85
N GLN A 351 -2.11 14.96 -9.88
CA GLN A 351 -1.01 15.14 -10.81
C GLN A 351 0.15 14.17 -10.54
N LEU A 352 0.43 13.81 -9.28
CA LEU A 352 1.42 12.80 -8.99
C LEU A 352 0.97 11.40 -9.43
N LEU A 353 -0.32 11.09 -9.35
CA LEU A 353 -0.89 9.83 -9.86
C LEU A 353 -0.94 9.76 -11.40
N ASP A 354 -0.99 10.90 -12.10
CA ASP A 354 -0.86 10.95 -13.57
C ASP A 354 0.55 10.57 -14.05
N VAL A 355 1.54 10.56 -13.14
CA VAL A 355 2.90 10.11 -13.38
C VAL A 355 3.08 8.76 -12.68
N PRO A 356 3.84 7.78 -13.22
CA PRO A 356 4.00 6.47 -12.58
C PRO A 356 4.95 6.53 -11.37
N VAL A 357 4.62 7.35 -10.36
CA VAL A 357 5.26 7.33 -9.05
C VAL A 357 4.97 5.99 -8.37
N GLY A 358 5.91 5.51 -7.57
CA GLY A 358 5.75 4.23 -6.87
C GLY A 358 4.83 4.31 -5.67
N LEU A 359 4.89 5.42 -4.93
CA LEU A 359 4.07 5.65 -3.74
C LEU A 359 3.61 7.12 -3.68
N LEU A 360 2.35 7.33 -3.33
CA LEU A 360 1.84 8.63 -2.93
C LEU A 360 2.17 8.86 -1.45
N ASN A 361 2.91 9.92 -1.15
CA ASN A 361 3.24 10.30 0.23
C ASN A 361 2.06 11.07 0.85
N VAL A 362 1.52 10.59 1.96
CA VAL A 362 0.34 11.22 2.59
C VAL A 362 0.48 11.30 4.11
N ASP A 363 0.04 12.43 4.67
CA ASP A 363 -0.19 12.57 6.12
C ASP A 363 -1.67 12.29 6.48
N ASP A 364 -2.58 12.59 5.54
CA ASP A 364 -4.03 12.42 5.70
C ASP A 364 -4.48 11.11 5.03
N LEU A 365 -4.37 10.02 5.81
CA LEU A 365 -4.62 8.65 5.36
C LEU A 365 -6.06 8.42 4.89
N GLU A 366 -7.04 8.96 5.61
CA GLU A 366 -8.45 8.72 5.33
C GLU A 366 -8.86 9.39 4.01
N ASP A 367 -8.50 10.65 3.82
CA ASP A 367 -8.78 11.39 2.59
C ASP A 367 -8.03 10.80 1.39
N ALA A 368 -6.78 10.36 1.57
CA ALA A 368 -6.05 9.66 0.53
C ALA A 368 -6.68 8.32 0.14
N ALA A 369 -7.22 7.59 1.10
CA ALA A 369 -7.72 6.23 0.91
C ALA A 369 -9.17 6.15 0.42
N TYR A 370 -10.00 7.11 0.80
CA TYR A 370 -11.46 7.08 0.57
C TYR A 370 -12.02 8.38 0.01
N GLY A 371 -11.24 9.45 -0.06
CA GLY A 371 -11.67 10.72 -0.60
C GLY A 371 -11.97 10.63 -2.09
N ASP A 372 -13.01 11.34 -2.52
CA ASP A 372 -13.31 11.58 -3.93
C ASP A 372 -12.58 12.87 -4.34
N TRP A 373 -11.32 12.71 -4.75
CA TRP A 373 -10.49 13.81 -5.22
C TRP A 373 -10.18 13.69 -6.70
#